data_AF-A0A4R0NCJ1-F1
#
_entry.id   AF-A0A4R0NCJ1-F1
#
_cell.length_a   1.000
_cell.length_b   1.000
_cell.length_c   1.000
_cell.angle_alpha   90.00
_cell.angle_beta   90.00
_cell.angle_gamma   90.00
#
_symmetry.space_group_name_H-M   'P 1'
#
loop_
_entity.id
_entity.type
_entity.pdbx_description
1 polymer ?
#
loop_
_entity_poly.entity_id
_entity_poly.type
_entity_poly.pdbx_seq_one_letter_code
_entity_poly.pdbx_strand_id
1 'polypeptide(L)'
;MNRIKGLRKLSVLKADPISGESLDRLENEALYYKEYWNLEFEIRGVQEPFILIIAIQGEVLNQNYADQDTIIMETKRMFGKFIVKANIHVRAIINIPSPPSIVNSEWLTESMLDAGILMSELQAATGIDKKTLQDWISDRIPMNRPVKAMFYYYLLYREKLRD
;
A
#
# COMPACT_ATOMS: atom_id res chain seq x y z
N MET A 1 -5.16 -23.79 -3.09
CA MET A 1 -4.55 -22.73 -3.94
C MET A 1 -3.24 -22.33 -3.30
N ASN A 2 -2.14 -22.31 -4.05
CA ASN A 2 -0.85 -21.85 -3.52
C ASN A 2 -0.96 -20.38 -3.13
N ARG A 3 -0.66 -20.05 -1.87
CA ARG A 3 -0.82 -18.69 -1.31
C ARG A 3 0.42 -17.83 -1.57
N ILE A 4 1.56 -18.49 -1.77
CA ILE A 4 2.82 -17.88 -2.20
C ILE A 4 3.15 -18.41 -3.59
N LYS A 5 3.18 -17.53 -4.59
CA LYS A 5 3.53 -17.92 -5.97
C LYS A 5 5.02 -18.32 -6.01
N GLY A 6 5.30 -19.48 -6.59
CA GLY A 6 6.68 -19.96 -6.74
C GLY A 6 7.33 -20.51 -5.46
N LEU A 7 6.55 -20.80 -4.41
CA LEU A 7 7.06 -21.30 -3.12
C LEU A 7 8.03 -22.49 -3.25
N ARG A 8 7.73 -23.44 -4.14
CA ARG A 8 8.57 -24.62 -4.40
C ARG A 8 9.99 -24.28 -4.83
N LYS A 9 10.26 -23.06 -5.32
CA LYS A 9 11.63 -22.63 -5.66
C LYS A 9 12.54 -22.59 -4.43
N LEU A 10 11.98 -22.45 -3.22
CA LEU A 10 12.77 -22.44 -2.00
C LEU A 10 13.41 -23.80 -1.66
N SER A 11 12.90 -24.91 -2.22
CA SER A 11 13.48 -26.24 -1.98
C SER A 11 14.88 -26.43 -2.58
N VAL A 12 15.30 -25.52 -3.48
CA VAL A 12 16.64 -25.56 -4.08
C VAL A 12 17.71 -24.88 -3.22
N LEU A 13 17.33 -24.27 -2.09
CA LEU A 13 18.26 -23.73 -1.11
C LEU A 13 19.05 -24.87 -0.46
N LYS A 14 20.34 -24.91 -0.71
CA LYS A 14 21.31 -25.84 -0.14
C LYS A 14 21.86 -25.32 1.18
N ALA A 15 22.15 -24.02 1.26
CA ALA A 15 22.68 -23.40 2.47
C ALA A 15 21.63 -23.36 3.60
N ASP A 16 20.35 -23.32 3.21
CA ASP A 16 19.21 -23.19 4.10
C ASP A 16 18.04 -24.11 3.71
N PRO A 17 18.17 -25.44 3.90
CA PRO A 17 17.16 -26.39 3.48
C PRO A 17 15.86 -26.20 4.28
N ILE A 18 14.76 -25.93 3.57
CA ILE A 18 13.44 -25.76 4.16
C ILE A 18 12.65 -27.06 4.03
N SER A 19 12.13 -27.57 5.15
CA SER A 19 11.27 -28.76 5.16
C SER A 19 9.87 -28.47 4.56
N GLY A 20 9.17 -29.51 4.09
CA GLY A 20 7.79 -29.38 3.62
C GLY A 20 6.87 -28.75 4.68
N GLU A 21 6.98 -29.19 5.94
CA GLU A 21 6.23 -28.63 7.07
C GLU A 21 6.50 -27.13 7.27
N SER A 22 7.75 -26.69 7.09
CA SER A 22 8.11 -25.27 7.19
C SER A 22 7.53 -24.46 6.04
N LEU A 23 7.45 -25.03 4.83
CA LEU A 23 6.78 -24.39 3.69
C LEU A 23 5.27 -24.25 3.96
N ASP A 24 4.63 -25.26 4.54
CA ASP A 24 3.20 -25.22 4.89
C ASP A 24 2.92 -24.17 5.96
N ARG A 25 3.78 -24.07 6.98
CA ARG A 25 3.71 -23.02 8.00
C ARG A 25 3.89 -21.62 7.40
N LEU A 26 4.82 -21.46 6.48
CA LEU A 26 5.04 -20.20 5.77
C LEU A 26 3.82 -19.79 4.91
N GLU A 27 3.17 -20.74 4.23
CA GLU A 27 1.90 -20.44 3.52
C GLU A 27 0.79 -20.03 4.47
N ASN A 28 0.72 -20.62 5.67
CA ASN A 28 -0.27 -20.25 6.66
C ASN A 28 0.00 -18.86 7.26
N GLU A 29 1.26 -18.49 7.49
CA GLU A 29 1.60 -17.11 7.90
C GLU A 29 1.23 -16.10 6.82
N ALA A 30 1.45 -16.42 5.53
CA ALA A 30 1.05 -15.55 4.43
C ALA A 30 -0.47 -15.27 4.39
N LEU A 31 -1.30 -16.16 4.94
CA LEU A 31 -2.75 -15.94 5.02
C LEU A 31 -3.09 -14.74 5.93
N TYR A 32 -2.41 -14.60 7.06
CA TYR A 32 -2.60 -13.46 7.96
C TYR A 32 -2.36 -12.14 7.23
N TYR A 33 -1.27 -12.04 6.48
CA TYR A 33 -0.95 -10.85 5.70
C TYR A 33 -1.93 -10.60 4.55
N LYS A 34 -2.48 -11.65 3.95
CA LYS A 34 -3.53 -11.54 2.94
C LYS A 34 -4.84 -11.01 3.55
N GLU A 35 -5.22 -11.45 4.73
CA GLU A 35 -6.47 -11.02 5.38
C GLU A 35 -6.36 -9.60 5.94
N TYR A 36 -5.23 -9.26 6.56
CA TYR A 36 -5.07 -7.99 7.25
C TYR A 36 -4.67 -6.84 6.32
N TRP A 37 -3.74 -7.11 5.40
CA TRP A 37 -3.11 -6.09 4.53
C TRP A 37 -3.33 -6.33 3.04
N ASN A 38 -4.09 -7.36 2.67
CA ASN A 38 -4.26 -7.80 1.28
C ASN A 38 -2.92 -7.99 0.54
N LEU A 39 -1.90 -8.50 1.24
CA LEU A 39 -0.60 -8.79 0.65
C LEU A 39 -0.56 -10.16 -0.01
N GLU A 40 0.04 -10.22 -1.19
CA GLU A 40 0.41 -11.43 -1.90
C GLU A 40 1.92 -11.51 -2.09
N PHE A 41 2.46 -12.73 -2.08
CA PHE A 41 3.90 -12.96 -2.22
C PHE A 41 4.23 -13.80 -3.44
N GLU A 42 5.32 -13.45 -4.12
CA GLU A 42 5.88 -14.21 -5.22
C GLU A 42 7.39 -14.38 -5.07
N ILE A 43 7.84 -15.63 -5.06
CA ILE A 43 9.26 -15.98 -5.16
C ILE A 43 9.67 -15.89 -6.62
N ARG A 44 10.33 -14.79 -7.00
CA ARG A 44 10.78 -14.58 -8.39
C ARG A 44 11.99 -15.44 -8.70
N GLY A 45 12.99 -15.43 -7.82
CA GLY A 45 14.23 -16.15 -8.04
C GLY A 45 14.91 -16.57 -6.75
N VAL A 46 15.65 -17.67 -6.84
CA VAL A 46 16.54 -18.18 -5.80
C VAL A 46 17.91 -18.36 -6.46
N GLN A 47 18.88 -17.57 -6.04
CA GLN A 47 20.27 -17.61 -6.48
C GLN A 47 21.15 -17.40 -5.26
N GLU A 48 21.62 -18.49 -4.65
CA GLU A 48 22.39 -18.40 -3.40
C GLU A 48 23.57 -17.41 -3.51
N PRO A 49 23.79 -16.58 -2.48
CA PRO A 49 23.08 -16.54 -1.20
C PRO A 49 21.77 -15.73 -1.20
N PHE A 50 21.22 -15.35 -2.34
CA PHE A 50 20.11 -14.40 -2.47
C PHE A 50 18.77 -15.04 -2.84
N ILE A 51 17.70 -14.47 -2.30
CA ILE A 51 16.32 -14.78 -2.67
C ILE A 51 15.62 -13.48 -3.02
N LEU A 52 14.96 -13.45 -4.18
CA LEU A 52 14.14 -12.32 -4.59
C LEU A 52 12.66 -12.63 -4.40
N ILE A 53 12.03 -11.85 -3.52
CA ILE A 53 10.61 -11.92 -3.20
C ILE A 53 9.94 -10.63 -3.66
N ILE A 54 8.81 -10.76 -4.34
CA ILE A 54 7.91 -9.65 -4.64
C ILE A 54 6.76 -9.73 -3.65
N ALA A 55 6.53 -8.65 -2.92
CA ALA A 55 5.36 -8.48 -2.08
C ALA A 55 4.43 -7.47 -2.76
N ILE A 56 3.18 -7.85 -3.01
CA ILE A 56 2.21 -7.03 -3.76
C ILE A 56 1.04 -6.75 -2.83
N GLN A 57 0.79 -5.48 -2.53
CA GLN A 57 -0.41 -5.07 -1.81
C GLN A 57 -1.55 -4.89 -2.79
N GLY A 58 -2.70 -5.51 -2.52
CA GLY A 58 -3.96 -5.25 -3.23
C GLY A 58 -4.73 -4.09 -2.63
N GLU A 59 -5.98 -3.87 -3.08
CA GLU A 59 -6.88 -2.89 -2.46
C GLU A 59 -7.28 -3.33 -1.05
N VAL A 60 -7.17 -2.43 -0.07
CA VAL A 60 -7.61 -2.68 1.32
C VAL A 60 -8.84 -1.83 1.61
N LEU A 61 -9.93 -2.46 2.07
CA LEU A 61 -11.23 -1.82 2.31
C LEU A 61 -11.20 -0.81 3.47
N ASN A 62 -10.33 -1.04 4.45
CA ASN A 62 -10.15 -0.20 5.63
C ASN A 62 -9.12 0.92 5.43
N GLN A 63 -8.64 1.14 4.21
CA GLN A 63 -7.60 2.12 3.87
C GLN A 63 -6.26 1.95 4.61
N ASN A 64 -6.03 0.81 5.27
CA ASN A 64 -4.76 0.51 5.94
C ASN A 64 -3.70 0.06 4.92
N TYR A 65 -3.30 0.97 4.04
CA TYR A 65 -2.18 0.78 3.13
C TYR A 65 -0.88 0.86 3.93
N ALA A 66 -0.01 -0.13 3.74
CA ALA A 66 1.31 -0.13 4.35
C ALA A 66 2.27 0.59 3.40
N ASP A 67 3.17 1.41 3.93
CA ASP A 67 4.23 1.97 3.11
C ASP A 67 5.21 0.88 2.62
N GLN A 68 6.05 1.26 1.67
CA GLN A 68 6.98 0.34 1.04
C GLN A 68 7.95 -0.30 2.04
N ASP A 69 8.44 0.48 3.01
CA ASP A 69 9.44 0.04 3.98
C ASP A 69 8.85 -0.95 5.00
N THR A 70 7.62 -0.71 5.41
CA THR A 70 6.83 -1.60 6.28
C THR A 70 6.60 -2.94 5.59
N ILE A 71 6.17 -2.93 4.32
CA ILE A 71 5.98 -4.19 3.56
C ILE A 71 7.32 -4.94 3.43
N ILE A 72 8.40 -4.25 3.12
CA ILE A 72 9.74 -4.86 3.03
C ILE A 72 10.14 -5.48 4.37
N MET A 73 9.99 -4.74 5.47
CA MET A 73 10.34 -5.18 6.81
C MET A 73 9.56 -6.42 7.23
N GLU A 74 8.22 -6.39 7.12
CA GLU A 74 7.39 -7.52 7.54
C GLU A 74 7.56 -8.73 6.64
N THR A 75 7.76 -8.53 5.33
CA THR A 75 8.09 -9.63 4.42
C THR A 75 9.40 -10.30 4.84
N LYS A 76 10.46 -9.52 5.09
CA LYS A 76 11.73 -10.06 5.59
C LYS A 76 11.56 -10.76 6.93
N ARG A 77 10.77 -10.22 7.84
CA ARG A 77 10.48 -10.82 9.14
C ARG A 77 9.77 -12.17 8.99
N MET A 78 8.72 -12.25 8.17
CA MET A 78 7.96 -13.48 7.93
C MET A 78 8.84 -14.58 7.33
N PHE A 79 9.52 -14.29 6.22
CA PHE A 79 10.39 -15.28 5.57
C PHE A 79 11.63 -15.61 6.40
N GLY A 80 12.16 -14.64 7.15
CA GLY A 80 13.35 -14.79 8.00
C GLY A 80 13.18 -15.77 9.17
N LYS A 81 11.94 -16.09 9.58
CA LYS A 81 11.67 -17.15 10.55
C LYS A 81 12.06 -18.54 10.05
N PHE A 82 12.06 -18.73 8.72
CA PHE A 82 12.31 -20.01 8.07
C PHE A 82 13.59 -20.02 7.24
N ILE A 83 14.13 -18.84 6.93
CA ILE A 83 15.32 -18.65 6.09
C ILE A 83 16.27 -17.72 6.85
N VAL A 84 17.31 -18.31 7.44
CA VAL A 84 18.25 -17.65 8.35
C VAL A 84 19.56 -17.27 7.65
N LYS A 85 20.01 -18.08 6.69
CA LYS A 85 21.34 -17.90 6.06
C LYS A 85 21.29 -17.16 4.73
N ALA A 86 20.20 -17.30 3.98
CA ALA A 86 20.08 -16.62 2.70
C ALA A 86 19.65 -15.15 2.89
N ASN A 87 20.22 -14.27 2.07
CA ASN A 87 19.89 -12.86 1.99
C ASN A 87 18.55 -12.67 1.26
N ILE A 88 17.53 -12.27 2.02
CA ILE A 88 16.20 -12.01 1.49
C ILE A 88 16.13 -10.58 0.93
N HIS A 89 16.04 -10.47 -0.39
CA HIS A 89 15.71 -9.24 -1.08
C HIS A 89 14.22 -9.17 -1.36
N VAL A 90 13.60 -8.05 -0.95
CA VAL A 90 12.17 -7.82 -1.14
C VAL A 90 12.00 -6.60 -2.03
N ARG A 91 11.19 -6.75 -3.07
CA ARG A 91 10.62 -5.63 -3.81
C ARG A 91 9.14 -5.55 -3.44
N ALA A 92 8.76 -4.47 -2.79
CA ALA A 92 7.37 -4.18 -2.49
C ALA A 92 6.72 -3.43 -3.67
N ILE A 93 5.50 -3.84 -4.02
CA ILE A 93 4.62 -3.17 -4.98
C ILE A 93 3.38 -2.76 -4.19
N ILE A 94 3.33 -1.48 -3.84
CA ILE A 94 2.17 -0.90 -3.16
C ILE A 94 1.08 -0.60 -4.17
N ASN A 95 -0.15 -0.94 -3.81
CA ASN A 95 -1.30 -0.40 -4.52
C ASN A 95 -1.61 0.97 -3.93
N ILE A 96 -1.33 2.01 -4.71
CA ILE A 96 -1.75 3.36 -4.39
C ILE A 96 -3.12 3.52 -5.06
N PRO A 97 -4.23 3.55 -4.31
CA PRO A 97 -5.53 3.79 -4.91
C PRO A 97 -5.48 5.07 -5.75
N SER A 98 -6.11 5.03 -6.93
CA SER A 98 -6.08 6.19 -7.81
C SER A 98 -6.72 7.38 -7.07
N PRO A 99 -6.12 8.58 -7.09
CA PRO A 99 -6.69 9.75 -6.42
C PRO A 99 -8.22 9.93 -6.63
N PRO A 100 -8.78 9.72 -7.85
CA PRO A 100 -10.21 9.83 -8.08
C PRO A 100 -11.10 8.76 -7.44
N SER A 101 -10.56 7.62 -7.02
CA SER A 101 -11.31 6.59 -6.29
C SER A 101 -11.39 6.85 -4.79
N ILE A 102 -10.56 7.76 -4.26
CA ILE A 102 -10.51 8.11 -2.84
C ILE A 102 -11.29 9.41 -2.60
N VAL A 103 -11.05 10.43 -3.44
CA VAL A 103 -11.61 11.76 -3.22
C VAL A 103 -13.13 11.77 -3.44
N ASN A 104 -13.86 11.92 -2.36
CA ASN A 104 -15.28 12.24 -2.30
C ASN A 104 -15.48 13.44 -1.36
N SER A 105 -16.74 13.84 -1.14
CA SER A 105 -17.08 14.98 -0.29
C SER A 105 -16.63 14.82 1.16
N GLU A 106 -16.74 13.60 1.70
CA GLU A 106 -16.35 13.24 3.06
C GLU A 106 -14.84 13.32 3.23
N TRP A 107 -14.09 12.61 2.38
CA TRP A 107 -12.62 12.64 2.36
C TRP A 107 -12.07 14.05 2.19
N LEU A 108 -12.68 14.88 1.33
CA LEU A 108 -12.25 16.26 1.12
C LEU A 108 -12.44 17.09 2.40
N THR A 109 -13.56 16.90 3.10
CA THR A 109 -13.85 17.62 4.35
C THR A 109 -12.89 17.22 5.47
N GLU A 110 -12.67 15.91 5.65
CA GLU A 110 -11.74 15.38 6.65
C GLU A 110 -10.30 15.81 6.36
N SER A 111 -9.85 15.65 5.11
CA SER A 111 -8.49 16.04 4.70
C SER A 111 -8.24 17.54 4.85
N MET A 112 -9.25 18.38 4.61
CA MET A 112 -9.16 19.81 4.87
C MET A 112 -9.04 20.11 6.37
N LEU A 113 -9.79 19.40 7.22
CA LEU A 113 -9.74 19.57 8.66
C LEU A 113 -8.36 19.17 9.21
N ASP A 114 -7.87 18.00 8.81
CA ASP A 114 -6.56 17.46 9.23
C ASP A 114 -5.41 18.36 8.76
N ALA A 115 -5.47 18.82 7.49
CA ALA A 115 -4.51 19.76 6.96
C ALA A 115 -4.69 21.20 7.50
N GLY A 116 -5.74 21.47 8.28
CA GLY A 116 -6.06 22.79 8.83
C GLY A 116 -6.29 23.85 7.75
N ILE A 117 -6.85 23.45 6.61
CA ILE A 117 -7.05 24.29 5.43
C ILE A 117 -8.49 24.82 5.42
N LEU A 118 -8.62 26.13 5.37
CA LEU A 118 -9.90 26.77 5.18
C LEU A 118 -10.30 26.78 3.70
N MET A 119 -11.60 26.78 3.43
CA MET A 119 -12.12 26.89 2.06
C MET A 119 -11.67 28.17 1.35
N SER A 120 -11.44 29.27 2.08
CA SER A 120 -10.85 30.50 1.54
C SER A 120 -9.42 30.31 1.03
N GLU A 121 -8.64 29.44 1.67
CA GLU A 121 -7.29 29.12 1.22
C GLU A 121 -7.32 28.22 -0.02
N LEU A 122 -8.25 27.27 -0.10
CA LEU A 122 -8.48 26.50 -1.33
C LEU A 122 -8.86 27.41 -2.50
N GLN A 123 -9.77 28.35 -2.27
CA GLN A 123 -10.15 29.34 -3.27
C GLN A 123 -8.93 30.15 -3.74
N ALA A 124 -8.11 30.63 -2.80
CA ALA A 124 -6.92 31.40 -3.14
C ALA A 124 -5.87 30.57 -3.90
N ALA A 125 -5.67 29.30 -3.53
CA ALA A 125 -4.67 28.44 -4.15
C ALA A 125 -5.08 27.90 -5.52
N THR A 126 -6.37 27.60 -5.71
CA THR A 126 -6.88 26.96 -6.93
C THR A 126 -7.52 27.93 -7.92
N GLY A 127 -7.90 29.13 -7.46
CA GLY A 127 -8.68 30.09 -8.24
C GLY A 127 -10.14 29.67 -8.48
N ILE A 128 -10.60 28.57 -7.87
CA ILE A 128 -11.96 28.06 -8.03
C ILE A 128 -12.90 28.88 -7.17
N ASP A 129 -14.05 29.27 -7.71
CA ASP A 129 -14.99 30.09 -6.99
C ASP A 129 -15.58 29.36 -5.77
N LYS A 130 -15.92 30.15 -4.75
CA LYS A 130 -16.44 29.65 -3.48
C LYS A 130 -17.68 28.79 -3.65
N LYS A 131 -18.54 29.10 -4.61
CA LYS A 131 -19.80 28.36 -4.82
C LYS A 131 -19.49 26.96 -5.35
N THR A 132 -18.62 26.84 -6.36
CA THR A 132 -18.21 25.53 -6.88
C THR A 132 -17.50 24.68 -5.83
N LEU A 133 -16.61 25.26 -5.02
CA LEU A 133 -15.99 24.54 -3.89
C LEU A 133 -17.05 24.04 -2.89
N GLN A 134 -18.01 24.90 -2.52
CA GLN A 134 -19.09 24.53 -1.62
C GLN A 134 -19.96 23.42 -2.20
N ASP A 135 -20.29 23.49 -3.49
CA ASP A 135 -21.11 22.48 -4.17
C ASP A 135 -20.41 21.12 -4.21
N TRP A 136 -19.08 21.07 -4.32
CA TRP A 136 -18.30 19.82 -4.23
C TRP A 136 -18.15 19.30 -2.80
N ILE A 137 -17.93 20.18 -1.81
CA ILE A 137 -17.76 19.82 -0.39
C ILE A 137 -19.08 19.41 0.27
N SER A 138 -20.22 19.81 -0.31
CA SER A 138 -21.56 19.41 0.16
C SER A 138 -22.22 18.37 -0.74
N ASP A 139 -21.45 17.73 -1.62
CA ASP A 139 -21.90 16.72 -2.59
C ASP A 139 -23.12 17.12 -3.45
N ARG A 140 -23.33 18.43 -3.67
CA ARG A 140 -24.40 18.95 -4.53
C ARG A 140 -24.10 18.75 -6.01
N ILE A 141 -22.82 18.80 -6.35
CA ILE A 141 -22.30 18.56 -7.70
C ILE A 141 -21.17 17.55 -7.59
N PRO A 142 -21.15 16.48 -8.41
CA PRO A 142 -20.06 15.52 -8.37
C PRO A 142 -18.77 16.12 -8.95
N MET A 143 -17.64 15.82 -8.29
CA MET A 143 -16.31 16.14 -8.83
C MET A 143 -15.93 15.20 -9.97
N ASN A 144 -15.41 15.77 -11.06
CA ASN A 144 -14.81 14.98 -12.14
C ASN A 144 -13.42 14.45 -11.74
N ARG A 145 -12.89 13.49 -12.50
CA ARG A 145 -11.63 12.81 -12.17
C ARG A 145 -10.42 13.77 -12.06
N PRO A 146 -10.21 14.75 -12.96
CA PRO A 146 -9.14 15.73 -12.81
C PRO A 146 -9.24 16.56 -11.52
N VAL A 147 -10.44 17.03 -11.17
CA VAL A 147 -10.66 17.82 -9.94
C VAL A 147 -10.34 17.00 -8.70
N LYS A 148 -10.79 15.73 -8.67
CA LYS A 148 -10.47 14.80 -7.59
C LYS A 148 -8.95 14.62 -7.42
N ALA A 149 -8.23 14.41 -8.52
CA ALA A 149 -6.77 14.28 -8.48
C ALA A 149 -6.08 15.56 -7.99
N MET A 150 -6.56 16.73 -8.43
CA MET A 150 -6.04 18.02 -7.97
C MET A 150 -6.17 18.17 -6.45
N PHE A 151 -7.35 17.93 -5.87
CA PHE A 151 -7.53 18.04 -4.42
C PHE A 151 -6.69 17.02 -3.66
N TYR A 152 -6.63 15.78 -4.15
CA TYR A 152 -5.81 14.74 -3.54
C TYR A 152 -4.36 15.17 -3.34
N TYR A 153 -3.70 15.57 -4.43
CA TYR A 153 -2.29 15.95 -4.37
C TYR A 153 -2.06 17.27 -3.65
N TYR A 154 -2.99 18.23 -3.78
CA TYR A 154 -2.88 19.51 -3.07
C TYR A 154 -2.91 19.33 -1.56
N LEU A 155 -3.86 18.54 -1.04
CA LEU A 155 -4.01 18.32 0.41
C LEU A 155 -2.86 17.47 0.96
N LEU A 156 -2.44 16.42 0.25
CA LEU A 156 -1.28 15.61 0.63
C LEU A 156 0.02 16.42 0.66
N TYR A 157 0.20 17.36 -0.29
CA TYR A 157 1.34 18.27 -0.27
C TYR A 157 1.30 19.22 0.93
N ARG A 158 0.12 19.74 1.27
CA ARG A 158 -0.06 20.67 2.41
C ARG A 158 0.15 20.00 3.76
N GLU A 159 -0.29 18.75 3.92
CA GLU A 159 -0.05 17.95 5.12
C GLU A 159 1.45 17.78 5.37
N LYS A 160 2.21 17.37 4.34
CA LYS A 160 3.68 17.21 4.42
C LYS A 160 4.47 18.48 4.73
N LEU A 161 3.92 19.66 4.49
CA LEU A 161 4.58 20.92 4.84
C LEU A 161 4.40 21.31 6.32
N ARG A 162 3.52 20.62 7.06
CA ARG A 162 3.27 20.88 8.48
C ARG A 162 4.16 20.05 9.40
N ASP A 163 4.74 18.96 8.89
CA ASP A 163 5.76 18.13 9.55
C ASP A 163 7.19 18.65 9.29
#